data_AF-A0A7J9IX33-F1
#
_entry.id   AF-A0A7J9IX33-F1
#
_cell.length_a   1.000
_cell.length_b   1.000
_cell.length_c   1.000
_cell.angle_alpha   90.00
_cell.angle_beta   90.00
_cell.angle_gamma   90.00
#
_symmetry.space_group_name_H-M   'P 1'
#
loop_
_entity.id
_entity.type
_entity.pdbx_description
1 polymer ?
#
loop_
_entity_poly.entity_id
_entity_poly.type
_entity_poly.pdbx_seq_one_letter_code
_entity_poly.pdbx_strand_id
1 'polypeptide(L)'
;MYSHRDRGGGGGGPLDRKRINDALDKSSPSTSRRFNSKDKGRPSVPSTSAGKSLLSHRDSRSKAKCSAEESETDSEESDVSGSEGDDTSWISWFCGLRGNEFFCEVDDEYIQDDFNLCGLSSQVPYYDYALDLILDVESSHGDMFTEEQNELVESAAEMLYGLIHVRYILTSKGMSAMLEKYKSYDFGRCPRVYCCGQSCLPVGQSDVPRASTVKIYCPKCEDVYYPRS
;
A
#
# COMPACT_ATOMS: atom_id res chain seq x y z
N MET A 1 -1.07 37.80 47.38
CA MET A 1 0.38 37.97 47.11
C MET A 1 0.69 37.22 45.83
N TYR A 2 1.22 37.97 44.86
CA TYR A 2 1.61 37.54 43.52
C TYR A 2 2.62 36.39 43.53
N SER A 3 2.58 35.55 42.49
CA SER A 3 3.72 35.42 41.58
C SER A 3 3.32 34.68 40.29
N HIS A 4 3.28 35.46 39.21
CA HIS A 4 3.44 35.01 37.83
C HIS A 4 4.83 34.38 37.67
N ARG A 5 4.94 33.37 36.79
CA ARG A 5 6.11 33.24 35.92
C ARG A 5 5.73 32.53 34.62
N ASP A 6 5.74 33.34 33.56
CA ASP A 6 5.66 32.97 32.16
C ASP A 6 6.97 32.36 31.63
N ARG A 7 6.79 31.65 30.51
CA ARG A 7 7.69 31.40 29.36
C ARG A 7 8.72 30.26 29.41
N GLY A 8 8.58 29.39 28.41
CA GLY A 8 9.65 28.60 27.83
C GLY A 8 9.15 27.59 26.80
N GLY A 9 8.80 28.03 25.60
CA GLY A 9 8.55 27.14 24.47
C GLY A 9 9.84 26.47 23.96
N GLY A 10 9.71 25.27 23.43
CA GLY A 10 10.77 24.53 22.76
C GLY A 10 10.15 23.34 22.05
N GLY A 11 9.93 23.49 20.73
CA GLY A 11 9.28 22.49 19.89
C GLY A 11 10.05 21.17 19.82
N GLY A 12 9.35 20.08 20.05
CA GLY A 12 9.77 18.73 19.67
C GLY A 12 9.12 18.40 18.34
N GLY A 13 9.85 18.62 17.24
CA GLY A 13 9.46 18.18 15.91
C GLY A 13 9.63 16.67 15.70
N PRO A 14 9.29 16.18 14.50
CA PRO A 14 8.81 14.83 14.21
C PRO A 14 9.96 13.82 14.15
N LEU A 15 10.01 12.87 15.08
CA LEU A 15 11.05 11.82 15.06
C LEU A 15 10.53 10.43 14.62
N ASP A 16 9.22 10.17 14.60
CA ASP A 16 8.71 8.84 14.20
C ASP A 16 8.09 8.75 12.80
N ARG A 17 7.64 9.88 12.22
CA ARG A 17 7.10 9.92 10.83
C ARG A 17 8.14 9.65 9.73
N LYS A 18 9.44 9.73 10.06
CA LYS A 18 10.52 9.61 9.07
C LYS A 18 10.83 8.15 8.70
N ARG A 19 10.56 7.20 9.59
CA ARG A 19 10.84 5.77 9.36
C ARG A 19 9.83 5.10 8.43
N ILE A 20 8.58 5.57 8.47
CA ILE A 20 7.45 5.05 7.67
C ILE A 20 7.69 5.27 6.16
N ASN A 21 8.19 6.44 5.78
CA ASN A 21 8.49 6.75 4.38
C ASN A 21 9.75 6.03 3.85
N ASP A 22 10.69 5.68 4.71
CA ASP A 22 11.99 5.09 4.31
C ASP A 22 11.89 3.59 3.96
N ALA A 23 10.81 2.90 4.35
CA ALA A 23 10.62 1.47 4.07
C ALA A 23 10.18 1.15 2.63
N LEU A 24 9.65 2.15 1.90
CA LEU A 24 9.20 1.96 0.51
C LEU A 24 10.36 1.85 -0.50
N ASP A 25 11.56 2.33 -0.17
CA ASP A 25 12.66 2.49 -1.13
C ASP A 25 13.85 1.51 -0.97
N LYS A 26 13.85 0.63 0.03
CA LYS A 26 15.00 -0.26 0.28
C LYS A 26 14.63 -1.73 0.49
N SER A 27 14.32 -2.43 -0.61
CA SER A 27 14.67 -3.85 -0.73
C SER A 27 14.76 -4.31 -2.19
N SER A 28 15.99 -4.41 -2.69
CA SER A 28 16.33 -5.17 -3.90
C SER A 28 17.69 -5.85 -3.73
N PRO A 29 17.74 -7.18 -3.70
CA PRO A 29 18.92 -7.92 -4.12
C PRO A 29 18.65 -8.64 -5.45
N SER A 30 19.33 -8.16 -6.49
CA SER A 30 19.40 -8.80 -7.80
C SER A 30 20.20 -10.10 -7.73
N THR A 31 19.65 -11.22 -8.19
CA THR A 31 20.44 -12.39 -8.60
C THR A 31 20.11 -12.73 -10.05
N SER A 32 20.99 -12.31 -10.96
CA SER A 32 20.95 -12.73 -12.36
C SER A 32 22.00 -13.83 -12.59
N ARG A 33 21.54 -15.05 -12.91
CA ARG A 33 22.38 -16.09 -13.53
C ARG A 33 21.87 -16.31 -14.95
N ARG A 34 22.70 -15.89 -15.91
CA ARG A 34 22.53 -16.14 -17.35
C ARG A 34 22.80 -17.62 -17.66
N PHE A 35 21.93 -18.24 -18.46
CA PHE A 35 22.25 -19.46 -19.19
C PHE A 35 22.55 -19.15 -20.67
N ASN A 36 23.62 -19.76 -21.17
CA ASN A 36 24.10 -19.69 -22.56
C ASN A 36 23.09 -20.27 -23.55
N SER A 37 22.89 -19.59 -24.68
CA SER A 37 22.25 -20.14 -25.88
C SER A 37 23.28 -20.27 -27.00
N LYS A 38 23.31 -21.44 -27.66
CA LYS A 38 24.22 -21.78 -28.75
C LYS A 38 23.43 -21.94 -30.05
N ASP A 39 23.60 -20.95 -30.94
CA ASP A 39 23.97 -21.10 -32.36
C ASP A 39 22.93 -21.64 -33.37
N LYS A 40 22.59 -20.81 -34.38
CA LYS A 40 22.86 -20.99 -35.84
C LYS A 40 21.75 -20.46 -36.75
N GLY A 41 22.16 -19.65 -37.74
CA GLY A 41 21.53 -19.64 -39.08
C GLY A 41 21.04 -18.29 -39.62
N ARG A 42 21.88 -17.64 -40.44
CA ARG A 42 21.51 -16.66 -41.50
C ARG A 42 21.49 -17.43 -42.85
N PRO A 43 20.80 -16.99 -43.94
CA PRO A 43 21.27 -15.87 -44.78
C PRO A 43 20.20 -14.99 -45.52
N SER A 44 20.62 -13.77 -45.87
CA SER A 44 20.43 -12.96 -47.12
C SER A 44 19.08 -12.53 -47.76
N VAL A 45 19.05 -11.20 -48.06
CA VAL A 45 18.22 -10.21 -48.86
C VAL A 45 17.81 -10.61 -50.32
N PRO A 46 17.09 -9.79 -51.19
CA PRO A 46 16.72 -8.34 -51.17
C PRO A 46 15.36 -7.82 -51.80
N SER A 47 15.06 -6.53 -51.55
CA SER A 47 14.48 -5.40 -52.35
C SER A 47 13.24 -5.44 -53.27
N THR A 48 12.43 -4.35 -53.22
CA THR A 48 11.86 -3.46 -54.31
C THR A 48 10.60 -2.73 -53.77
N SER A 49 10.17 -1.50 -54.11
CA SER A 49 10.45 -0.50 -55.14
C SER A 49 9.78 0.87 -54.81
N ALA A 50 10.37 1.97 -55.32
CA ALA A 50 9.83 3.26 -55.83
C ALA A 50 8.42 3.75 -55.38
N GLY A 51 8.14 5.03 -55.10
CA GLY A 51 8.75 6.30 -55.47
C GLY A 51 7.64 7.27 -55.92
N LYS A 52 7.68 8.54 -55.48
CA LYS A 52 7.34 9.76 -56.24
C LYS A 52 7.35 10.99 -55.34
N SER A 53 8.01 12.02 -55.85
CA SER A 53 8.22 13.36 -55.30
C SER A 53 7.34 14.38 -56.02
N LEU A 54 7.32 15.60 -55.45
CA LEU A 54 7.26 16.94 -56.08
C LEU A 54 5.99 17.81 -55.91
N LEU A 55 6.25 18.96 -55.24
CA LEU A 55 5.89 20.36 -55.58
C LEU A 55 4.42 20.79 -55.37
N SER A 56 4.07 22.03 -54.97
CA SER A 56 4.80 23.25 -54.59
C SER A 56 3.78 24.34 -54.17
N HIS A 57 4.20 25.20 -53.22
CA HIS A 57 3.90 26.63 -53.00
C HIS A 57 2.81 27.40 -53.78
N ARG A 58 2.07 28.26 -53.05
CA ARG A 58 1.86 29.72 -53.29
C ARG A 58 1.05 30.34 -52.13
N ASP A 59 1.60 31.28 -51.34
CA ASP A 59 1.55 32.77 -51.45
C ASP A 59 0.12 33.37 -51.30
N SER A 60 -0.17 34.52 -50.67
CA SER A 60 0.55 35.52 -49.86
C SER A 60 -0.47 36.62 -49.46
N ARG A 61 -0.28 37.25 -48.29
CA ARG A 61 -0.60 38.65 -47.88
C ARG A 61 -2.06 39.14 -47.70
N SER A 62 -2.27 39.73 -46.53
CA SER A 62 -2.72 41.13 -46.38
C SER A 62 -2.26 41.72 -45.03
N LYS A 63 -2.18 43.04 -44.97
CA LYS A 63 -1.35 43.89 -44.09
C LYS A 63 -2.27 44.86 -43.35
N ALA A 64 -2.12 45.05 -42.03
CA ALA A 64 -2.62 46.22 -41.31
C ALA A 64 -1.89 46.39 -39.95
N LYS A 65 -1.90 47.62 -39.43
CA LYS A 65 -0.94 48.28 -38.54
C LYS A 65 -1.66 48.83 -37.29
N CYS A 66 -0.90 49.18 -36.25
CA CYS A 66 -1.23 50.02 -35.06
C CYS A 66 -2.00 49.28 -33.94
N SER A 67 -1.81 49.49 -32.63
CA SER A 67 -0.97 50.36 -31.78
C SER A 67 -0.92 49.72 -30.38
N ALA A 68 0.01 50.20 -29.55
CA ALA A 68 0.26 49.75 -28.17
C ALA A 68 -0.86 50.12 -27.19
N GLU A 69 -1.14 49.23 -26.24
CA GLU A 69 -1.88 49.52 -25.01
C GLU A 69 -1.28 48.61 -23.91
N GLU A 70 -0.80 49.23 -22.84
CA GLU A 70 -0.18 48.61 -21.66
C GLU A 70 -1.31 48.22 -20.68
N SER A 71 -1.29 47.02 -20.11
CA SER A 71 -2.16 46.68 -18.97
C SER A 71 -1.46 45.74 -17.99
N GLU A 72 -1.04 46.35 -16.89
CA GLU A 72 -0.52 45.73 -15.68
C GLU A 72 -1.66 45.05 -14.90
N THR A 73 -1.65 43.72 -14.79
CA THR A 73 -2.26 43.00 -13.66
C THR A 73 -1.73 41.56 -13.66
N ASP A 74 -0.81 41.22 -12.76
CA ASP A 74 -0.60 39.81 -12.37
C ASP A 74 -0.44 39.77 -10.85
N SER A 75 -1.55 39.49 -10.18
CA SER A 75 -1.57 39.22 -8.75
C SER A 75 -1.21 37.75 -8.59
N GLU A 76 0.07 37.47 -8.41
CA GLU A 76 0.57 36.12 -8.13
C GLU A 76 0.28 35.77 -6.66
N GLU A 77 -0.97 35.43 -6.35
CA GLU A 77 -1.26 34.67 -5.14
C GLU A 77 -0.81 33.23 -5.39
N SER A 78 0.40 32.95 -4.93
CA SER A 78 0.95 31.60 -4.94
C SER A 78 0.05 30.72 -4.08
N ASP A 79 -0.72 29.84 -4.72
CA ASP A 79 -1.37 28.73 -4.06
C ASP A 79 -0.30 27.95 -3.28
N VAL A 80 -0.28 28.11 -1.96
CA VAL A 80 0.30 27.12 -1.07
C VAL A 80 -0.55 25.87 -1.28
N SER A 81 -0.14 25.05 -2.24
CA SER A 81 -0.48 23.64 -2.27
C SER A 81 0.18 23.01 -1.06
N GLY A 82 -0.44 23.22 0.11
CA GLY A 82 -0.34 22.29 1.20
C GLY A 82 -0.89 20.99 0.66
N SER A 83 0.00 20.15 0.12
CA SER A 83 -0.21 18.72 0.20
C SER A 83 -0.30 18.45 1.69
N GLU A 84 -1.50 18.52 2.24
CA GLU A 84 -1.84 17.79 3.45
C GLU A 84 -1.39 16.38 3.12
N GLY A 85 -0.22 16.00 3.63
CA GLY A 85 0.32 14.68 3.42
C GLY A 85 -0.78 13.76 3.91
N ASP A 86 -1.33 12.98 3.00
CA ASP A 86 -2.39 12.03 3.30
C ASP A 86 -1.87 11.20 4.48
N ASP A 87 -2.37 11.50 5.69
CA ASP A 87 -1.92 10.88 6.92
C ASP A 87 -2.44 9.45 6.86
N THR A 88 -1.64 8.60 6.20
CA THR A 88 -1.97 7.21 5.93
C THR A 88 -2.05 6.52 7.28
N SER A 89 -3.24 6.01 7.63
CA SER A 89 -3.44 5.28 8.88
C SER A 89 -2.55 4.05 8.96
N TRP A 90 -2.27 3.58 10.17
CA TRP A 90 -1.50 2.36 10.39
C TRP A 90 -2.11 1.17 9.62
N ILE A 91 -3.44 1.05 9.62
CA ILE A 91 -4.17 -0.02 8.92
C ILE A 91 -3.92 0.04 7.41
N SER A 92 -4.04 1.23 6.81
CA SER A 92 -3.85 1.40 5.37
C SER A 92 -2.38 1.19 4.98
N TRP A 93 -1.45 1.71 5.78
CA TRP A 93 -0.03 1.44 5.64
C TRP A 93 0.28 -0.06 5.69
N PHE A 94 -0.21 -0.76 6.72
CA PHE A 94 0.02 -2.19 6.91
C PHE A 94 -0.55 -3.03 5.77
N CYS A 95 -1.78 -2.75 5.33
CA CYS A 95 -2.41 -3.46 4.21
C CYS A 95 -1.74 -3.14 2.86
N GLY A 96 -1.11 -1.98 2.73
CA GLY A 96 -0.33 -1.57 1.55
C GLY A 96 1.09 -2.17 1.49
N LEU A 97 1.59 -2.79 2.56
CA LEU A 97 2.89 -3.43 2.56
C LEU A 97 2.93 -4.62 1.57
N ARG A 98 4.07 -4.76 0.89
CA ARG A 98 4.32 -5.92 0.02
C ARG A 98 4.23 -7.21 0.83
N GLY A 99 3.40 -8.15 0.38
CA GLY A 99 3.08 -9.40 1.08
C GLY A 99 1.78 -9.38 1.88
N ASN A 100 1.17 -8.20 2.07
CA ASN A 100 -0.07 -8.01 2.80
C ASN A 100 -1.29 -7.78 1.88
N GLU A 101 -1.17 -8.07 0.59
CA GLU A 101 -2.19 -7.82 -0.43
C GLU A 101 -3.49 -8.61 -0.17
N PHE A 102 -3.44 -9.63 0.68
CA PHE A 102 -4.60 -10.45 1.05
C PHE A 102 -5.44 -9.84 2.18
N PHE A 103 -4.91 -8.86 2.92
CA PHE A 103 -5.68 -8.18 3.93
C PHE A 103 -6.69 -7.22 3.29
N CYS A 104 -7.84 -7.09 3.94
CA CYS A 104 -8.72 -5.96 3.75
C CYS A 104 -8.57 -5.05 4.97
N GLU A 105 -8.77 -3.75 4.77
CA GLU A 105 -8.76 -2.79 5.87
C GLU A 105 -9.98 -3.06 6.78
N VAL A 106 -9.73 -3.18 8.08
CA VAL A 106 -10.77 -3.36 9.11
C VAL A 106 -11.24 -1.98 9.56
N ASP A 107 -12.55 -1.79 9.65
CA ASP A 107 -13.13 -0.53 10.12
C ASP A 107 -12.72 -0.24 11.58
N ASP A 108 -12.31 1.00 11.88
CA ASP A 108 -11.95 1.42 13.24
C ASP A 108 -13.12 1.21 14.22
N GLU A 109 -14.37 1.41 13.78
CA GLU A 109 -15.54 1.19 14.65
C GLU A 109 -15.71 -0.28 15.04
N TYR A 110 -15.23 -1.23 14.22
CA TYR A 110 -15.24 -2.64 14.58
C TYR A 110 -14.21 -2.94 15.68
N ILE A 111 -13.03 -2.32 15.57
CA ILE A 111 -11.91 -2.49 16.51
C ILE A 111 -12.22 -1.81 17.85
N GLN A 112 -12.82 -0.62 17.84
CA GLN A 112 -13.17 0.13 19.04
C GLN A 112 -14.26 -0.52 19.90
N ASP A 113 -15.03 -1.47 19.36
CA ASP A 113 -15.99 -2.25 20.12
C ASP A 113 -15.30 -3.45 20.80
N ASP A 114 -15.00 -3.29 22.09
CA ASP A 114 -14.35 -4.28 22.96
C ASP A 114 -14.98 -5.68 22.89
N PHE A 115 -16.28 -5.78 22.60
CA PHE A 115 -16.94 -7.08 22.48
C PHE A 115 -16.34 -7.91 21.33
N ASN A 116 -15.98 -7.28 20.22
CA ASN A 116 -15.38 -7.94 19.06
C ASN A 116 -13.96 -8.46 19.37
N LEU A 117 -13.26 -7.79 20.30
CA LEU A 117 -11.89 -8.09 20.69
C LEU A 117 -11.77 -9.05 21.89
N CYS A 118 -12.89 -9.53 22.41
CA CYS A 118 -12.92 -10.38 23.60
C CYS A 118 -11.93 -11.57 23.52
N GLY A 119 -11.12 -11.72 24.58
CA GLY A 119 -10.15 -12.80 24.75
C GLY A 119 -8.80 -12.61 24.04
N LEU A 120 -8.62 -11.56 23.23
CA LEU A 120 -7.36 -11.31 22.51
C LEU A 120 -6.25 -10.77 23.42
N SER A 121 -6.59 -10.01 24.46
CA SER A 121 -5.62 -9.46 25.43
C SER A 121 -4.80 -10.52 26.16
N SER A 122 -5.32 -11.75 26.30
CA SER A 122 -4.58 -12.88 26.89
C SER A 122 -3.63 -13.58 25.92
N GLN A 123 -3.76 -13.31 24.62
CA GLN A 123 -3.01 -13.97 23.54
C GLN A 123 -1.90 -13.09 22.98
N VAL A 124 -2.04 -11.77 23.09
CA VAL A 124 -1.13 -10.79 22.49
C VAL A 124 -0.35 -10.05 23.60
N PRO A 125 1.00 -10.06 23.57
CA PRO A 125 1.79 -9.25 24.50
C PRO A 125 1.64 -7.76 24.17
N TYR A 126 1.81 -6.88 25.16
CA TYR A 126 1.68 -5.42 24.95
C TYR A 126 0.35 -5.00 24.31
N TYR A 127 -0.74 -5.73 24.58
CA TYR A 127 -2.03 -5.56 23.91
C TYR A 127 -2.51 -4.11 23.82
N ASP A 128 -2.48 -3.36 24.92
CA ASP A 128 -2.97 -1.98 24.94
C ASP A 128 -2.13 -1.07 24.02
N TYR A 129 -0.80 -1.16 24.09
CA TYR A 129 0.13 -0.42 23.21
C TYR A 129 0.00 -0.83 21.74
N ALA A 130 -0.22 -2.12 21.48
CA ALA A 130 -0.45 -2.63 20.13
C ALA A 130 -1.77 -2.12 19.54
N LEU A 131 -2.82 -2.03 20.36
CA LEU A 131 -4.12 -1.51 19.97
C LEU A 131 -4.07 0.00 19.71
N ASP A 132 -3.41 0.76 20.59
CA ASP A 132 -3.17 2.20 20.40
C ASP A 132 -2.42 2.47 19.08
N LEU A 133 -1.39 1.65 18.78
CA LEU A 133 -0.64 1.74 17.52
C LEU A 133 -1.52 1.46 16.28
N ILE A 134 -2.37 0.43 16.32
CA ILE A 134 -3.27 0.09 15.21
C ILE A 134 -4.28 1.21 14.94
N LEU A 135 -4.77 1.86 16.00
CA LEU A 135 -5.79 2.91 15.92
C LEU A 135 -5.20 4.33 15.79
N ASP A 136 -3.89 4.45 15.58
CA ASP A 136 -3.16 5.72 15.52
C ASP A 136 -3.45 6.65 16.72
N VAL A 137 -3.69 6.06 17.90
CA VAL A 137 -3.92 6.80 19.14
C VAL A 137 -2.58 7.21 19.72
N GLU A 138 -2.41 8.51 20.01
CA GLU A 138 -1.22 8.98 20.71
C GLU A 138 -1.10 8.26 22.07
N SER A 139 0.03 7.57 22.26
CA SER A 139 0.36 6.90 23.52
C SER A 139 0.16 7.86 24.70
N SER A 140 -0.86 7.58 25.50
CA SER A 140 -1.12 8.31 26.74
C SER A 140 -0.09 7.97 27.83
N HIS A 141 0.81 7.03 27.55
CA HIS A 141 1.58 6.32 28.57
C HIS A 141 2.85 7.05 29.02
N GLY A 142 3.33 8.09 28.32
CA GLY A 142 4.48 8.89 28.76
C GLY A 142 5.80 8.10 28.95
N ASP A 143 5.77 6.81 28.64
CA ASP A 143 6.87 5.87 28.78
C ASP A 143 7.75 5.96 27.55
N MET A 144 9.02 6.32 27.74
CA MET A 144 10.00 6.16 26.68
C MET A 144 10.42 4.70 26.61
N PHE A 145 9.99 4.01 25.55
CA PHE A 145 10.47 2.66 25.26
C PHE A 145 11.89 2.67 24.70
N THR A 146 12.60 1.58 24.96
CA THR A 146 13.81 1.25 24.19
C THR A 146 13.43 0.81 22.77
N GLU A 147 14.38 0.89 21.84
CA GLU A 147 14.15 0.46 20.45
C GLU A 147 13.70 -1.01 20.37
N GLU A 148 14.30 -1.89 21.18
CA GLU A 148 13.92 -3.31 21.27
C GLU A 148 12.47 -3.50 21.74
N GLN A 149 12.01 -2.68 22.69
CA GLN A 149 10.62 -2.74 23.14
C GLN A 149 9.64 -2.25 22.08
N ASN A 150 10.02 -1.21 21.31
CA ASN A 150 9.19 -0.75 20.19
C ASN A 150 9.04 -1.83 19.12
N GLU A 151 10.10 -2.55 18.77
CA GLU A 151 10.01 -3.69 17.83
C GLU A 151 9.06 -4.80 18.32
N LEU A 152 9.02 -5.04 19.63
CA LEU A 152 8.08 -6.00 20.24
C LEU A 152 6.63 -5.51 20.17
N VAL A 153 6.38 -4.21 20.35
CA VAL A 153 5.05 -3.60 20.20
C VAL A 153 4.59 -3.64 18.75
N GLU A 154 5.46 -3.30 17.79
CA GLU A 154 5.16 -3.42 16.36
C GLU A 154 4.79 -4.85 15.99
N SER A 155 5.59 -5.84 16.42
CA SER A 155 5.28 -7.26 16.16
C SER A 155 3.97 -7.71 16.83
N ALA A 156 3.66 -7.18 18.01
CA ALA A 156 2.39 -7.43 18.68
C ALA A 156 1.21 -6.83 17.91
N ALA A 157 1.35 -5.63 17.36
CA ALA A 157 0.33 -4.98 16.52
C ALA A 157 0.04 -5.77 15.26
N GLU A 158 1.06 -6.24 14.53
CA GLU A 158 0.87 -7.10 13.36
C GLU A 158 0.10 -8.38 13.71
N MET A 159 0.45 -9.01 14.84
CA MET A 159 -0.23 -10.22 15.31
C MET A 159 -1.67 -9.94 15.74
N LEU A 160 -1.89 -8.86 16.49
CA LEU A 160 -3.22 -8.44 16.94
C LEU A 160 -4.13 -8.14 15.75
N TYR A 161 -3.65 -7.35 14.79
CA TYR A 161 -4.40 -7.02 13.59
C TYR A 161 -4.77 -8.28 12.79
N GLY A 162 -3.85 -9.24 12.67
CA GLY A 162 -4.16 -10.55 12.07
C GLY A 162 -5.28 -11.31 12.80
N LEU A 163 -5.27 -11.31 14.13
CA LEU A 163 -6.31 -11.97 14.95
C LEU A 163 -7.67 -11.24 14.90
N ILE A 164 -7.65 -9.92 14.75
CA ILE A 164 -8.85 -9.11 14.52
C ILE A 164 -9.40 -9.42 13.12
N HIS A 165 -8.53 -9.43 12.11
CA HIS A 165 -8.89 -9.61 10.71
C HIS A 165 -9.63 -10.95 10.48
N VAL A 166 -9.15 -12.06 11.06
CA VAL A 166 -9.82 -13.37 10.93
C VAL A 166 -11.23 -13.39 11.50
N ARG A 167 -11.53 -12.54 12.51
CA ARG A 167 -12.89 -12.37 13.03
C ARG A 167 -13.70 -11.43 12.13
N TYR A 168 -13.08 -10.32 11.70
CA TYR A 168 -13.73 -9.30 10.89
C TYR A 168 -14.25 -9.85 9.55
N ILE A 169 -13.47 -10.67 8.85
CA ILE A 169 -13.86 -11.22 7.54
C ILE A 169 -15.07 -12.18 7.60
N LEU A 170 -15.51 -12.57 8.79
CA LEU A 170 -16.74 -13.36 9.00
C LEU A 170 -17.98 -12.47 9.20
N THR A 171 -17.80 -11.16 9.35
CA THR A 171 -18.89 -10.18 9.40
C THR A 171 -19.39 -9.84 7.99
N SER A 172 -20.59 -9.25 7.88
CA SER A 172 -21.12 -8.81 6.58
C SER A 172 -20.25 -7.75 5.90
N LYS A 173 -19.67 -6.82 6.66
CA LYS A 173 -18.77 -5.79 6.12
C LYS A 173 -17.45 -6.39 5.63
N GLY A 174 -16.79 -7.20 6.46
CA GLY A 174 -15.56 -7.88 6.09
C GLY A 174 -15.71 -8.83 4.90
N MET A 175 -16.80 -9.62 4.85
CA MET A 175 -17.11 -10.45 3.67
C MET A 175 -17.29 -9.62 2.40
N SER A 176 -17.91 -8.44 2.49
CA SER A 176 -18.09 -7.55 1.34
C SER A 176 -16.75 -6.99 0.85
N ALA A 177 -15.88 -6.56 1.76
CA ALA A 177 -14.54 -6.08 1.42
C ALA A 177 -13.69 -7.18 0.77
N MET A 178 -13.70 -8.39 1.33
CA MET A 178 -13.01 -9.55 0.75
C MET A 178 -13.59 -9.94 -0.62
N LEU A 179 -14.91 -9.80 -0.82
CA LEU A 179 -15.54 -10.07 -2.11
C LEU A 179 -15.06 -9.11 -3.21
N GLU A 180 -14.85 -7.83 -2.90
CA GLU A 180 -14.32 -6.87 -3.87
C GLU A 180 -12.89 -7.26 -4.30
N LYS A 181 -12.02 -7.61 -3.34
CA LYS A 181 -10.68 -8.14 -3.60
C LYS A 181 -10.69 -9.45 -4.41
N TYR A 182 -11.68 -10.31 -4.15
CA TYR A 182 -11.88 -11.54 -4.91
C TYR A 182 -12.20 -11.26 -6.38
N LYS A 183 -13.03 -10.26 -6.67
CA LYS A 183 -13.39 -9.87 -8.05
C LYS A 183 -12.21 -9.24 -8.79
N SER A 184 -11.33 -8.51 -8.10
CA SER A 184 -10.12 -7.90 -8.69
C SER A 184 -8.94 -8.86 -8.85
N TYR A 185 -9.07 -10.11 -8.37
CA TYR A 185 -8.02 -11.14 -8.38
C TYR A 185 -6.83 -10.85 -7.46
N ASP A 186 -7.02 -10.05 -6.40
CA ASP A 186 -5.96 -9.71 -5.45
C ASP A 186 -5.40 -10.94 -4.73
N PHE A 187 -6.24 -11.95 -4.50
CA PHE A 187 -5.84 -13.21 -3.89
C PHE A 187 -5.15 -14.19 -4.87
N GLY A 188 -5.03 -13.78 -6.13
CA GLY A 188 -4.47 -14.60 -7.20
C GLY A 188 -5.47 -15.57 -7.83
N ARG A 189 -4.92 -16.44 -8.68
CA ARG A 189 -5.67 -17.31 -9.58
C ARG A 189 -5.27 -18.77 -9.41
N CYS A 190 -6.23 -19.65 -9.65
CA CYS A 190 -6.01 -21.09 -9.55
C CYS A 190 -4.88 -21.52 -10.51
N PRO A 191 -3.92 -22.33 -10.02
CA PRO A 191 -2.80 -22.74 -10.86
C PRO A 191 -3.13 -23.84 -11.87
N ARG A 192 -4.27 -24.53 -11.74
CA ARG A 192 -4.68 -25.57 -12.69
C ARG A 192 -5.14 -24.95 -14.00
N VAL A 193 -4.58 -25.44 -15.11
CA VAL A 193 -4.92 -25.01 -16.47
C VAL A 193 -6.42 -25.11 -16.74
N TYR A 194 -7.05 -26.23 -16.35
CA TYR A 194 -8.50 -26.45 -16.55
C TYR A 194 -9.40 -25.55 -15.68
N CYS A 195 -8.84 -24.85 -14.69
CA CYS A 195 -9.59 -23.84 -13.94
C CYS A 195 -9.70 -22.50 -14.69
N CYS A 196 -8.98 -22.32 -15.81
CA CYS A 196 -9.03 -21.12 -16.64
C CYS A 196 -8.76 -19.82 -15.86
N GLY A 197 -7.84 -19.87 -14.89
CA GLY A 197 -7.49 -18.70 -14.08
C GLY A 197 -8.59 -18.22 -13.13
N GLN A 198 -9.42 -19.14 -12.62
CA GLN A 198 -10.43 -18.89 -11.58
C GLN A 198 -9.85 -18.08 -10.40
N SER A 199 -10.56 -17.03 -9.97
CA SER A 199 -10.19 -16.27 -8.77
C SER A 199 -10.26 -17.15 -7.53
N CYS A 200 -9.27 -17.03 -6.64
CA CYS A 200 -9.14 -17.83 -5.42
C CYS A 200 -9.41 -16.99 -4.17
N LEU A 201 -9.57 -17.65 -3.03
CA LEU A 201 -9.70 -17.00 -1.72
C LEU A 201 -8.54 -17.38 -0.81
N PRO A 202 -8.08 -16.50 0.09
CA PRO A 202 -7.07 -16.87 1.07
C PRO A 202 -7.65 -17.86 2.08
N VAL A 203 -6.82 -18.79 2.57
CA VAL A 203 -7.23 -19.78 3.57
C VAL A 203 -6.06 -20.15 4.49
N GLY A 204 -6.34 -20.27 5.78
CA GLY A 204 -5.44 -20.85 6.77
C GLY A 204 -5.72 -22.34 6.95
N GLN A 205 -4.67 -23.15 7.16
CA GLN A 205 -4.82 -24.58 7.48
C GLN A 205 -4.86 -24.86 8.99
N SER A 206 -4.68 -23.82 9.80
CA SER A 206 -4.73 -23.85 11.25
C SER A 206 -5.10 -22.45 11.76
N ASP A 207 -5.88 -22.39 12.82
CA ASP A 207 -6.20 -21.15 13.53
C ASP A 207 -5.14 -20.79 14.58
N VAL A 208 -4.11 -21.63 14.74
CA VAL A 208 -2.97 -21.34 15.62
C VAL A 208 -1.97 -20.45 14.88
N PRO A 209 -1.66 -19.24 15.38
CA PRO A 209 -0.70 -18.35 14.75
C PRO A 209 0.65 -19.04 14.50
N ARG A 210 1.27 -18.72 13.37
CA ARG A 210 2.58 -19.25 12.94
C ARG A 210 2.65 -20.77 12.71
N ALA A 211 1.53 -21.52 12.81
CA ALA A 211 1.52 -22.95 12.52
C ALA A 211 1.65 -23.27 11.02
N SER A 212 1.09 -22.43 10.15
CA SER A 212 1.27 -22.50 8.70
C SER A 212 1.12 -21.11 8.09
N THR A 213 1.76 -20.89 6.95
CA THR A 213 1.53 -19.70 6.11
C THR A 213 0.22 -19.83 5.33
N VAL A 214 -0.35 -18.68 4.97
CA VAL A 214 -1.57 -18.58 4.15
C VAL A 214 -1.45 -19.36 2.84
N LYS A 215 -2.57 -19.93 2.42
CA LYS A 215 -2.76 -20.64 1.15
C LYS A 215 -3.88 -19.98 0.38
N ILE A 216 -4.10 -20.42 -0.87
CA ILE A 216 -5.25 -20.01 -1.67
C ILE A 216 -6.14 -21.21 -1.98
N TYR A 217 -7.45 -21.05 -1.80
CA TYR A 217 -8.47 -22.02 -2.13
C TYR A 217 -9.12 -21.66 -3.48
N CYS A 218 -9.20 -22.64 -4.39
CA CYS A 218 -9.89 -22.47 -5.65
C CYS A 218 -11.31 -23.07 -5.58
N PRO A 219 -12.38 -22.25 -5.72
CA PRO A 219 -13.75 -22.76 -5.65
C PRO A 219 -14.17 -23.60 -6.87
N LYS A 220 -13.40 -23.60 -7.97
CA LYS A 220 -13.73 -24.36 -9.19
C LYS A 220 -13.22 -25.80 -9.17
N CYS A 221 -12.08 -26.06 -8.54
CA CYS A 221 -11.52 -27.40 -8.41
C CYS A 221 -11.48 -27.91 -6.96
N GLU A 222 -11.95 -27.10 -6.01
CA GLU A 222 -12.13 -27.45 -4.60
C GLU A 222 -10.83 -27.92 -3.93
N ASP A 223 -9.73 -27.21 -4.20
CA ASP A 223 -8.38 -27.61 -3.78
C ASP A 223 -7.55 -26.38 -3.35
N VAL A 224 -6.50 -26.63 -2.55
CA VAL A 224 -5.70 -25.61 -1.86
C VAL A 224 -4.28 -25.56 -2.42
N TYR A 225 -3.77 -24.35 -2.65
CA TYR A 225 -2.47 -24.10 -3.28
C TYR A 225 -1.65 -23.07 -2.53
N TYR A 226 -0.35 -23.05 -2.80
CA TYR A 226 0.52 -21.95 -2.37
C TYR A 226 0.29 -20.71 -3.27
N PRO A 227 0.20 -19.50 -2.70
CA PRO A 227 0.18 -18.26 -3.48
C PRO A 227 1.40 -18.16 -4.38
N ARG A 228 1.24 -17.61 -5.58
CA ARG A 228 2.36 -17.32 -6.49
C ARG A 228 2.62 -15.82 -6.47
N SER A 229 3.60 -15.43 -5.66
CA SER A 229 4.23 -14.10 -5.50
C SER A 229 3.31 -12.89 -5.60
#